data_AF-A0AAN0M4G5-F1
#
_entry.id   AF-A0AAN0M4G5-F1
#
_cell.length_a   1.000
_cell.length_b   1.000
_cell.length_c   1.000
_cell.angle_alpha   90.00
_cell.angle_beta   90.00
_cell.angle_gamma   90.00
#
_symmetry.space_group_name_H-M   'P 1'
#
loop_
_entity.id
_entity.type
_entity.pdbx_description
1 polymer ?
#
loop_
_entity_poly.entity_id
_entity_poly.type
_entity_poly.pdbx_seq_one_letter_code
_entity_poly.pdbx_strand_id
1 'polypeptide(L)'
;MTIWPKQLALTQATMKRPKKSNLQHLFNKRDLAAPLGGGLFHSTSNGNEHARNFSEIYIFLAPTGDEYARNPKGAIMKKLSLGLAIAIASIQPLYADDTQTAMQAFLTENIITWASDPTLVAAIEAQNLETARYDQAKIDELDQLWRAFYGIDDAEIIANVIRTPASDFLRSQVEASGGAITEAFIMDARGLNVAASIATSDYWQGDEAKFQQTFMVGTKAVHFSAVEIDESTKQAQAQVSMTIVNEGTGNAVGALTVGISLDALM
;
A
#
# COMPACT_ATOMS: atom_id res chain seq x y z
N MET A 1 -17.58 39.94 -59.84
CA MET A 1 -16.48 40.28 -58.90
C MET A 1 -15.41 39.20 -59.04
N THR A 2 -14.14 39.62 -59.09
CA THR A 2 -12.91 38.82 -59.23
C THR A 2 -12.83 37.76 -58.10
N ILE A 3 -12.23 36.58 -58.26
CA ILE A 3 -10.76 36.30 -58.19
C ILE A 3 -10.40 34.94 -58.84
N TRP A 4 -9.19 34.86 -59.40
CA TRP A 4 -8.47 33.68 -59.91
C TRP A 4 -6.97 33.82 -59.45
N PRO A 5 -6.03 32.87 -59.67
CA PRO A 5 -5.77 31.71 -58.79
C PRO A 5 -4.28 31.52 -58.37
N LYS A 6 -3.96 30.37 -57.71
CA LYS A 6 -2.66 29.62 -57.67
C LYS A 6 -1.30 30.33 -57.46
N GLN A 7 -0.56 29.92 -56.41
CA GLN A 7 0.80 29.27 -56.41
C GLN A 7 1.35 29.24 -54.95
N LEU A 8 1.82 28.15 -54.33
CA LEU A 8 2.88 27.15 -54.63
C LEU A 8 4.30 27.60 -54.19
N ALA A 9 4.77 27.08 -53.05
CA ALA A 9 6.19 27.02 -52.68
C ALA A 9 6.45 25.84 -51.72
N LEU A 10 7.42 24.97 -52.04
CA LEU A 10 7.97 23.97 -51.13
C LEU A 10 9.12 24.58 -50.31
N THR A 11 9.31 24.11 -49.08
CA THR A 11 10.66 23.97 -48.50
C THR A 11 10.69 22.80 -47.51
N GLN A 12 11.57 21.82 -47.77
CA GLN A 12 11.94 20.78 -46.81
C GLN A 12 13.07 21.31 -45.91
N ALA A 13 13.07 20.98 -44.62
CA ALA A 13 14.17 21.27 -43.71
C ALA A 13 14.51 20.05 -42.83
N THR A 14 15.40 19.23 -43.36
CA THR A 14 16.35 18.29 -42.69
C THR A 14 16.19 17.99 -41.19
N MET A 15 16.03 16.69 -40.89
CA MET A 15 16.32 16.10 -39.58
C MET A 15 17.78 16.37 -39.13
N LYS A 16 17.98 16.57 -37.82
CA LYS A 16 19.24 16.25 -37.13
C LYS A 16 18.96 15.43 -35.87
N ARG A 17 19.42 14.19 -35.85
CA ARG A 17 19.43 13.34 -34.64
C ARG A 17 20.60 13.76 -33.74
N PRO A 18 20.45 13.83 -32.41
CA PRO A 18 21.61 13.95 -31.51
C PRO A 18 22.48 12.68 -31.56
N LYS A 19 23.80 12.87 -31.45
CA LYS A 19 24.78 11.77 -31.49
C LYS A 19 24.81 11.02 -30.15
N LYS A 20 24.90 9.69 -30.19
CA LYS A 20 25.29 8.88 -29.02
C LYS A 20 26.71 9.27 -28.61
N SER A 21 26.92 9.71 -27.37
CA SER A 21 28.23 9.77 -26.75
C SER A 21 28.63 8.36 -26.29
N ASN A 22 29.90 8.01 -26.50
CA ASN A 22 30.43 6.69 -26.21
C ASN A 22 31.43 6.81 -25.05
N LEU A 23 30.98 6.55 -23.82
CA LEU A 23 31.82 6.53 -22.63
C LEU A 23 32.14 5.08 -22.25
N GLN A 24 32.96 4.42 -23.09
CA GLN A 24 33.82 3.36 -22.60
C GLN A 24 35.18 3.97 -22.27
N HIS A 25 35.66 3.74 -21.05
CA HIS A 25 37.07 3.61 -20.62
C HIS A 25 37.17 3.93 -19.13
N LEU A 26 37.17 2.91 -18.28
CA LEU A 26 37.89 2.89 -16.98
C LEU A 26 37.88 1.45 -16.37
N PHE A 27 38.32 0.47 -17.16
CA PHE A 27 38.75 -0.83 -16.64
C PHE A 27 40.28 -0.90 -16.70
N ASN A 28 40.95 -0.54 -15.61
CA ASN A 28 42.38 -0.80 -15.47
C ASN A 28 42.57 -2.11 -14.66
N LYS A 29 42.97 -3.18 -15.35
CA LYS A 29 43.39 -4.47 -14.76
C LYS A 29 44.90 -4.65 -14.94
N ARG A 30 45.64 -4.51 -13.84
CA ARG A 30 47.03 -4.90 -13.51
C ARG A 30 47.25 -4.24 -12.13
N ASP A 31 47.63 -4.93 -11.06
CA ASP A 31 48.82 -5.77 -10.88
C ASP A 31 48.49 -7.02 -10.00
N LEU A 32 48.92 -8.25 -10.33
CA LEU A 32 50.22 -8.93 -10.16
C LEU A 32 50.24 -9.92 -8.96
N ALA A 33 50.35 -11.21 -9.32
CA ALA A 33 51.07 -12.30 -8.68
C ALA A 33 50.99 -12.56 -7.15
N ALA A 34 50.60 -13.81 -6.82
CA ALA A 34 50.98 -14.49 -5.57
C ALA A 34 52.48 -14.91 -5.59
N PRO A 35 53.03 -15.44 -4.48
CA PRO A 35 53.01 -16.92 -4.39
C PRO A 35 52.86 -17.53 -2.97
N LEU A 36 52.23 -18.72 -2.96
CA LEU A 36 52.57 -19.97 -2.25
C LEU A 36 53.16 -19.92 -0.81
N GLY A 37 52.49 -20.62 0.11
CA GLY A 37 53.06 -21.06 1.38
C GLY A 37 52.10 -21.95 2.18
N GLY A 38 52.22 -23.28 2.07
CA GLY A 38 51.44 -24.23 2.85
C GLY A 38 52.12 -24.64 4.16
N GLY A 39 51.34 -25.12 5.14
CA GLY A 39 51.89 -25.61 6.41
C GLY A 39 50.83 -26.06 7.41
N LEU A 40 50.40 -27.32 7.32
CA LEU A 40 49.73 -28.00 8.45
C LEU A 40 50.79 -28.39 9.49
N PHE A 41 50.58 -28.03 10.76
CA PHE A 41 51.17 -28.76 11.89
C PHE A 41 50.26 -28.69 13.12
N HIS A 42 49.89 -29.86 13.65
CA HIS A 42 49.51 -30.04 15.06
C HIS A 42 50.77 -30.39 15.86
N SER A 43 50.95 -29.87 17.07
CA SER A 43 51.24 -30.70 18.27
C SER A 43 51.32 -29.88 19.59
N THR A 44 50.42 -30.19 20.51
CA THR A 44 50.62 -30.41 21.97
C THR A 44 51.55 -29.55 22.85
N SER A 45 50.91 -29.02 23.91
CA SER A 45 51.20 -29.23 25.36
C SER A 45 52.25 -28.40 26.12
N ASN A 46 51.75 -27.90 27.27
CA ASN A 46 52.43 -27.53 28.53
C ASN A 46 53.44 -26.35 28.50
N GLY A 47 53.46 -25.47 29.50
CA GLY A 47 52.60 -25.38 30.70
C GLY A 47 53.20 -24.43 31.75
N ASN A 48 52.39 -24.10 32.77
CA ASN A 48 52.75 -23.37 33.99
C ASN A 48 53.08 -21.86 33.86
N GLU A 49 52.72 -20.99 34.81
CA GLU A 49 51.66 -21.00 35.83
C GLU A 49 51.65 -19.61 36.49
N HIS A 50 50.49 -19.03 36.81
CA HIS A 50 50.36 -18.15 37.98
C HIS A 50 48.89 -18.04 38.38
N ALA A 51 48.52 -18.78 39.43
CA ALA A 51 47.19 -18.79 40.00
C ALA A 51 46.94 -17.61 40.96
N ARG A 52 45.68 -17.18 41.06
CA ARG A 52 45.01 -16.96 42.36
C ARG A 52 43.53 -17.37 42.27
N ASN A 53 43.15 -18.36 43.08
CA ASN A 53 41.76 -18.71 43.35
C ASN A 53 41.07 -17.63 44.19
N PHE A 54 39.75 -17.53 44.08
CA PHE A 54 38.88 -17.66 45.26
C PHE A 54 37.58 -18.37 44.86
N SER A 55 36.99 -19.08 45.80
CA SER A 55 35.97 -20.10 45.61
C SER A 55 34.70 -19.82 46.42
N GLU A 56 33.68 -20.63 46.13
CA GLU A 56 32.55 -21.03 46.99
C GLU A 56 31.16 -20.48 46.65
N ILE A 57 30.32 -21.48 46.37
CA ILE A 57 28.86 -21.54 46.32
C ILE A 57 28.30 -21.44 47.73
N TYR A 58 27.11 -20.86 47.93
CA TYR A 58 26.18 -21.37 48.95
C TYR A 58 24.71 -21.27 48.51
N ILE A 59 23.91 -22.22 49.01
CA ILE A 59 22.50 -22.50 48.68
C ILE A 59 21.67 -22.43 49.97
N PHE A 60 20.32 -22.41 49.88
CA PHE A 60 19.35 -22.62 50.96
C PHE A 60 19.19 -21.44 51.97
N LEU A 61 18.05 -21.19 52.65
CA LEU A 61 16.78 -21.90 52.87
C LEU A 61 15.64 -20.88 53.19
N ALA A 62 14.38 -21.24 52.92
CA ALA A 62 13.23 -20.80 53.75
C ALA A 62 13.02 -21.80 54.89
N PRO A 63 12.33 -21.49 56.02
CA PRO A 63 11.00 -22.11 56.19
C PRO A 63 10.00 -21.41 57.15
N THR A 64 8.74 -21.91 57.15
CA THR A 64 7.74 -21.97 58.27
C THR A 64 7.32 -20.66 58.97
N GLY A 65 6.03 -20.29 59.15
CA GLY A 65 4.74 -20.98 58.97
C GLY A 65 3.57 -20.05 59.42
N ASP A 66 2.36 -20.51 59.78
CA ASP A 66 1.77 -21.85 59.70
C ASP A 66 0.24 -21.88 59.94
N GLU A 67 -0.37 -23.06 59.71
CA GLU A 67 -1.60 -23.65 60.31
C GLU A 67 -2.90 -22.82 60.57
N TYR A 68 -3.99 -23.08 59.81
CA TYR A 68 -5.22 -23.73 60.36
C TYR A 68 -6.24 -24.15 59.29
N ALA A 69 -6.92 -25.27 59.54
CA ALA A 69 -7.90 -25.86 58.61
C ALA A 69 -9.35 -25.36 58.82
N ARG A 70 -10.13 -25.29 57.72
CA ARG A 70 -11.49 -25.89 57.62
C ARG A 70 -12.17 -25.75 56.24
N ASN A 71 -12.82 -26.82 55.83
CA ASN A 71 -13.84 -26.95 54.77
C ASN A 71 -15.18 -27.31 55.48
N PRO A 72 -16.40 -27.35 54.87
CA PRO A 72 -16.95 -26.72 53.66
C PRO A 72 -18.26 -25.92 53.94
N LYS A 73 -18.96 -25.54 52.85
CA LYS A 73 -20.42 -25.26 52.74
C LYS A 73 -20.92 -23.84 53.07
N GLY A 74 -21.30 -23.12 52.02
CA GLY A 74 -22.20 -21.96 52.06
C GLY A 74 -22.87 -21.77 50.68
N ALA A 75 -24.05 -22.35 50.48
CA ALA A 75 -24.89 -22.04 49.32
C ALA A 75 -25.75 -20.81 49.61
N ILE A 76 -26.43 -20.28 48.57
CA ILE A 76 -27.38 -19.14 48.61
C ILE A 76 -26.64 -17.79 48.69
N MET A 77 -26.73 -16.88 47.72
CA MET A 77 -27.98 -16.24 47.30
C MET A 77 -27.89 -15.61 45.90
N LYS A 78 -29.01 -15.62 45.16
CA LYS A 78 -29.17 -14.92 43.88
C LYS A 78 -29.02 -13.41 44.08
N LYS A 79 -28.25 -12.73 43.24
CA LYS A 79 -28.50 -11.31 42.90
C LYS A 79 -28.88 -11.23 41.43
N LEU A 80 -30.15 -10.98 41.18
CA LEU A 80 -30.65 -10.61 39.86
C LEU A 80 -30.13 -9.20 39.56
N SER A 81 -29.08 -9.10 38.77
CA SER A 81 -28.68 -7.82 38.16
C SER A 81 -29.66 -7.54 37.03
N LEU A 82 -30.63 -6.66 37.26
CA LEU A 82 -31.56 -6.20 36.23
C LEU A 82 -30.80 -5.30 35.25
N GLY A 83 -30.21 -5.91 34.22
CA GLY A 83 -29.52 -5.20 33.15
C GLY A 83 -30.52 -4.39 32.32
N LEU A 84 -30.46 -3.06 32.44
CA LEU A 84 -31.23 -2.15 31.59
C LEU A 84 -30.69 -2.23 30.16
N ALA A 85 -31.32 -3.07 29.34
CA ALA A 85 -31.04 -3.13 27.91
C ALA A 85 -31.58 -1.86 27.23
N ILE A 86 -30.77 -0.81 27.20
CA ILE A 86 -31.00 0.34 26.32
C ILE A 86 -30.76 -0.15 24.90
N ALA A 87 -31.83 -0.52 24.21
CA ALA A 87 -31.80 -0.72 22.77
C ALA A 87 -31.56 0.64 22.12
N ILE A 88 -30.29 0.95 21.84
CA ILE A 88 -29.92 2.02 20.93
C ILE A 88 -30.39 1.56 19.55
N ALA A 89 -31.61 1.96 19.18
CA ALA A 89 -32.05 1.89 17.80
C ALA A 89 -31.13 2.83 17.01
N SER A 90 -30.14 2.25 16.32
CA SER A 90 -29.30 2.98 15.38
C SER A 90 -30.20 3.53 14.29
N ILE A 91 -30.43 4.84 14.33
CA ILE A 91 -31.11 5.58 13.27
C ILE A 91 -30.13 5.56 12.09
N GLN A 92 -30.23 4.52 11.26
CA GLN A 92 -29.59 4.49 9.95
C GLN A 92 -30.16 5.69 9.17
N PRO A 93 -29.35 6.67 8.76
CA PRO A 93 -29.86 7.82 8.01
C PRO A 93 -30.41 7.31 6.68
N LEU A 94 -31.62 7.74 6.34
CA LEU A 94 -32.37 7.26 5.16
C LEU A 94 -31.61 7.44 3.83
N TYR A 95 -30.64 8.35 3.79
CA TYR A 95 -29.75 8.61 2.66
C TYR A 95 -28.71 7.52 2.37
N ALA A 96 -28.38 6.65 3.34
CA ALA A 96 -27.29 5.68 3.18
C ALA A 96 -27.61 4.60 2.14
N ASP A 97 -28.84 4.09 2.13
CA ASP A 97 -29.29 2.99 1.25
C ASP A 97 -29.41 3.45 -0.21
N ASP A 98 -29.98 4.64 -0.42
CA ASP A 98 -30.07 5.29 -1.74
C ASP A 98 -28.67 5.60 -2.31
N THR A 99 -27.76 6.16 -1.50
CA THR A 99 -26.40 6.50 -1.96
C THR A 99 -25.58 5.24 -2.27
N GLN A 100 -25.69 4.18 -1.46
CA GLN A 100 -25.03 2.92 -1.76
C GLN A 100 -25.58 2.27 -3.04
N THR A 101 -26.89 2.37 -3.27
CA THR A 101 -27.53 1.91 -4.51
C THR A 101 -27.03 2.68 -5.74
N ALA A 102 -26.91 4.01 -5.63
CA ALA A 102 -26.33 4.86 -6.67
C ALA A 102 -24.86 4.50 -6.97
N MET A 103 -24.03 4.30 -5.93
CA MET A 103 -22.65 3.87 -6.09
C MET A 103 -22.54 2.48 -6.75
N GLN A 104 -23.42 1.54 -6.38
CA GLN A 104 -23.48 0.19 -6.98
C GLN A 104 -23.83 0.25 -8.47
N ALA A 105 -24.72 1.16 -8.88
CA ALA A 105 -25.04 1.41 -10.29
C ALA A 105 -23.85 2.04 -11.03
N PHE A 106 -23.32 3.15 -10.51
CA PHE A 106 -22.18 3.87 -11.08
C PHE A 106 -20.97 2.96 -11.27
N LEU A 107 -20.67 2.11 -10.28
CA LEU A 107 -19.64 1.08 -10.32
C LEU A 107 -19.83 0.14 -11.51
N THR A 108 -21.04 -0.40 -11.66
CA THR A 108 -21.39 -1.41 -12.68
C THR A 108 -21.33 -0.84 -14.08
N GLU A 109 -21.71 0.43 -14.25
CA GLU A 109 -21.76 1.11 -15.55
C GLU A 109 -20.39 1.66 -16.00
N ASN A 110 -19.56 2.15 -15.08
CA ASN A 110 -18.38 2.97 -15.42
C ASN A 110 -17.02 2.37 -14.99
N ILE A 111 -16.96 1.61 -13.89
CA ILE A 111 -15.69 1.25 -13.22
C ILE A 111 -15.40 -0.26 -13.24
N ILE A 112 -16.42 -1.13 -13.23
CA ILE A 112 -16.26 -2.57 -12.98
C ILE A 112 -15.30 -3.30 -13.94
N THR A 113 -15.13 -2.79 -15.15
CA THR A 113 -14.20 -3.33 -16.16
C THR A 113 -12.72 -3.03 -15.88
N TRP A 114 -12.42 -2.08 -14.99
CA TRP A 114 -11.04 -1.71 -14.63
C TRP A 114 -10.42 -2.75 -13.69
N ALA A 115 -11.25 -3.57 -13.01
CA ALA A 115 -10.84 -4.63 -12.08
C ALA A 115 -9.87 -5.66 -12.68
N SER A 116 -9.86 -5.77 -14.00
CA SER A 116 -9.01 -6.68 -14.78
C SER A 116 -8.27 -5.98 -15.92
N ASP A 117 -8.16 -4.64 -15.91
CA ASP A 117 -7.39 -3.94 -16.94
C ASP A 117 -5.91 -4.39 -16.92
N PRO A 118 -5.36 -4.86 -18.07
CA PRO A 118 -3.99 -5.39 -18.11
C PRO A 118 -2.91 -4.39 -17.67
N THR A 119 -3.15 -3.09 -17.80
CA THR A 119 -2.21 -2.02 -17.38
C THR A 119 -2.13 -1.96 -15.86
N LEU A 120 -3.29 -2.01 -15.19
CA LEU A 120 -3.38 -1.95 -13.73
C LEU A 120 -2.87 -3.27 -13.11
N VAL A 121 -3.29 -4.42 -13.65
CA VAL A 121 -2.83 -5.74 -13.20
C VAL A 121 -1.31 -5.86 -13.33
N ALA A 122 -0.73 -5.51 -14.48
CA ALA A 122 0.72 -5.62 -14.68
C ALA A 122 1.54 -4.68 -13.78
N ALA A 123 1.05 -3.48 -13.50
CA ALA A 123 1.70 -2.56 -12.56
C ALA A 123 1.72 -3.12 -11.13
N ILE A 124 0.58 -3.65 -10.67
CA ILE A 124 0.44 -4.25 -9.34
C ILE A 124 1.31 -5.50 -9.20
N GLU A 125 1.31 -6.39 -10.20
CA GLU A 125 2.15 -7.59 -10.19
C GLU A 125 3.64 -7.25 -10.18
N ALA A 126 4.07 -6.22 -10.94
CA ALA A 126 5.45 -5.74 -10.92
C ALA A 126 5.86 -5.21 -9.53
N GLN A 127 5.00 -4.42 -8.88
CA GLN A 127 5.28 -3.91 -7.53
C GLN A 127 5.23 -5.02 -6.47
N ASN A 128 4.30 -5.97 -6.56
CA ASN A 128 4.20 -7.12 -5.66
C ASN A 128 5.50 -7.96 -5.62
N LEU A 129 6.20 -8.12 -6.75
CA LEU A 129 7.50 -8.78 -6.79
C LEU A 129 8.56 -8.04 -5.94
N GLU A 130 8.43 -6.71 -5.82
CA GLU A 130 9.28 -5.90 -4.98
C GLU A 130 8.84 -5.95 -3.51
N THR A 131 7.59 -5.62 -3.23
CA THR A 131 7.05 -5.36 -1.88
C THR A 131 6.70 -6.63 -1.11
N ALA A 132 6.71 -7.80 -1.75
CA ALA A 132 6.62 -9.10 -1.07
C ALA A 132 7.64 -9.26 0.07
N ARG A 133 8.85 -8.68 -0.07
CA ARG A 133 9.91 -8.75 0.96
C ARG A 133 9.80 -7.70 2.08
N TYR A 134 8.88 -6.75 1.99
CA TYR A 134 8.76 -5.66 2.96
C TYR A 134 8.04 -6.13 4.23
N ASP A 135 8.62 -5.75 5.37
CA ASP A 135 8.00 -5.83 6.69
C ASP A 135 7.28 -4.50 7.01
N GLN A 136 6.59 -4.46 8.15
CA GLN A 136 5.86 -3.27 8.57
C GLN A 136 6.79 -2.07 8.77
N ALA A 137 8.00 -2.28 9.32
CA ALA A 137 8.96 -1.20 9.55
C ALA A 137 9.37 -0.53 8.23
N LYS A 138 9.53 -1.30 7.14
CA LYS A 138 9.80 -0.72 5.81
C LYS A 138 8.57 -0.03 5.19
N ILE A 139 7.37 -0.55 5.43
CA ILE A 139 6.12 0.11 5.01
C ILE A 139 5.97 1.46 5.71
N ASP A 140 6.13 1.51 7.03
CA ASP A 140 6.05 2.73 7.84
C ASP A 140 7.12 3.77 7.44
N GLU A 141 8.34 3.33 7.10
CA GLU A 141 9.42 4.19 6.60
C GLU A 141 9.05 4.85 5.27
N LEU A 142 8.44 4.09 4.34
CA LEU A 142 8.01 4.59 3.04
C LEU A 142 6.81 5.55 3.17
N ASP A 143 5.88 5.27 4.07
CA ASP A 143 4.74 6.17 4.35
C ASP A 143 5.19 7.50 4.97
N GLN A 144 6.07 7.46 5.97
CA GLN A 144 6.66 8.66 6.55
C GLN A 144 7.42 9.49 5.52
N LEU A 145 8.16 8.83 4.62
CA LEU A 145 8.88 9.50 3.54
C LEU A 145 7.91 10.15 2.53
N TRP A 146 6.84 9.46 2.13
CA TRP A 146 5.81 10.03 1.27
C TRP A 146 5.18 11.28 1.89
N ARG A 147 4.76 11.19 3.15
CA ARG A 147 4.10 12.29 3.87
C ARG A 147 5.01 13.49 4.07
N ALA A 148 6.32 13.28 4.20
CA ALA A 148 7.32 14.35 4.26
C ALA A 148 7.50 15.08 2.91
N PHE A 149 7.14 14.45 1.79
CA PHE A 149 7.23 15.00 0.43
C PHE A 149 5.86 15.29 -0.22
N TYR A 150 4.75 15.04 0.48
CA TYR A 150 3.41 15.33 -0.02
C TYR A 150 3.24 16.83 -0.31
N GLY A 151 2.73 17.16 -1.50
CA GLY A 151 2.60 18.54 -1.98
C GLY A 151 3.93 19.19 -2.42
N ILE A 152 5.05 18.47 -2.45
CA ILE A 152 6.30 18.96 -3.05
C ILE A 152 6.39 18.51 -4.51
N ASP A 153 6.41 19.48 -5.42
CA ASP A 153 6.58 19.24 -6.85
C ASP A 153 7.85 18.43 -7.16
N ASP A 154 7.75 17.52 -8.13
CA ASP A 154 8.84 16.66 -8.63
C ASP A 154 9.54 15.76 -7.59
N ALA A 155 9.00 15.62 -6.38
CA ALA A 155 9.52 14.66 -5.39
C ALA A 155 9.45 13.22 -5.93
N GLU A 156 10.60 12.53 -5.99
CA GLU A 156 10.75 11.24 -6.70
C GLU A 156 9.78 10.16 -6.20
N ILE A 157 9.58 10.06 -4.88
CA ILE A 157 8.64 9.09 -4.28
C ILE A 157 7.19 9.33 -4.72
N ILE A 158 6.76 10.59 -4.86
CA ILE A 158 5.43 10.95 -5.36
C ILE A 158 5.36 10.71 -6.87
N ALA A 159 6.36 11.18 -7.60
CA ALA A 159 6.44 11.11 -9.06
C ALA A 159 6.37 9.66 -9.57
N ASN A 160 7.03 8.72 -8.87
CA ASN A 160 7.02 7.30 -9.21
C ASN A 160 5.63 6.63 -9.10
N VAL A 161 4.66 7.26 -8.42
CA VAL A 161 3.27 6.76 -8.30
C VAL A 161 2.28 7.55 -9.16
N ILE A 162 2.51 8.85 -9.39
CA ILE A 162 1.57 9.68 -10.18
C ILE A 162 1.98 9.86 -11.66
N ARG A 163 3.16 9.38 -12.07
CA ARG A 163 3.73 9.49 -13.44
C ARG A 163 4.11 8.13 -14.04
N THR A 164 3.23 7.14 -13.90
CA THR A 164 3.35 5.82 -14.57
C THR A 164 2.29 5.66 -15.66
N PRO A 165 2.43 4.69 -16.59
CA PRO A 165 1.37 4.36 -17.54
C PRO A 165 0.04 3.96 -16.88
N ALA A 166 0.07 3.35 -15.68
CA ALA A 166 -1.14 3.07 -14.91
C ALA A 166 -1.74 4.35 -14.31
N SER A 167 -0.91 5.30 -13.87
CA SER A 167 -1.35 6.63 -13.40
C SER A 167 -2.00 7.43 -14.53
N ASP A 168 -1.43 7.35 -15.73
CA ASP A 168 -1.97 7.97 -16.95
C ASP A 168 -3.30 7.34 -17.37
N PHE A 169 -3.44 6.01 -17.28
CA PHE A 169 -4.73 5.33 -17.46
C PHE A 169 -5.77 5.89 -16.48
N LEU A 170 -5.48 5.85 -15.17
CA LEU A 170 -6.41 6.31 -14.13
C LEU A 170 -6.82 7.77 -14.35
N ARG A 171 -5.84 8.65 -14.61
CA ARG A 171 -6.06 10.07 -14.90
C ARG A 171 -6.91 10.28 -16.16
N SER A 172 -6.69 9.51 -17.23
CA SER A 172 -7.52 9.59 -18.44
C SER A 172 -8.98 9.22 -18.18
N GLN A 173 -9.24 8.28 -17.26
CA GLN A 173 -10.61 7.92 -16.86
C GLN A 173 -11.25 8.99 -15.96
N VAL A 174 -10.48 9.58 -15.03
CA VAL A 174 -10.91 10.74 -14.24
C VAL A 174 -11.31 11.90 -15.15
N GLU A 175 -10.47 12.25 -16.13
CA GLU A 175 -10.75 13.29 -17.14
C GLU A 175 -11.98 12.96 -18.00
N ALA A 176 -12.10 11.71 -18.48
CA ALA A 176 -13.22 11.25 -19.29
C ALA A 176 -14.56 11.25 -18.53
N SER A 177 -14.54 11.16 -17.20
CA SER A 177 -15.73 11.20 -16.35
C SER A 177 -16.45 12.56 -16.32
N GLY A 178 -15.81 13.63 -16.84
CA GLY A 178 -16.38 14.98 -16.82
C GLY A 178 -16.55 15.59 -15.43
N GLY A 179 -15.86 15.06 -14.41
CA GLY A 179 -15.95 15.48 -13.00
C GLY A 179 -16.83 14.58 -12.12
N ALA A 180 -17.37 13.48 -12.66
CA ALA A 180 -18.07 12.48 -11.85
C ALA A 180 -17.12 11.69 -10.95
N ILE A 181 -15.90 11.41 -11.44
CA ILE A 181 -14.80 10.81 -10.68
C ILE A 181 -13.86 11.93 -10.26
N THR A 182 -13.50 11.97 -8.98
CA THR A 182 -12.60 12.97 -8.38
C THR A 182 -11.15 12.46 -8.33
N GLU A 183 -10.98 11.19 -7.99
CA GLU A 183 -9.69 10.52 -7.83
C GLU A 183 -9.80 9.02 -8.16
N ALA A 184 -8.70 8.39 -8.55
CA ALA A 184 -8.59 6.95 -8.61
C ALA A 184 -7.16 6.50 -8.30
N PHE A 185 -7.00 5.44 -7.52
CA PHE A 185 -5.70 4.87 -7.17
C PHE A 185 -5.77 3.36 -6.95
N ILE A 186 -4.64 2.69 -7.16
CA ILE A 186 -4.48 1.25 -7.02
C ILE A 186 -3.41 0.92 -5.99
N MET A 187 -3.64 -0.14 -5.22
CA MET A 187 -2.79 -0.62 -4.13
C MET A 187 -2.28 -2.03 -4.42
N ASP A 188 -1.05 -2.32 -3.98
CA ASP A 188 -0.45 -3.67 -4.04
C ASP A 188 -0.93 -4.59 -2.89
N ALA A 189 -0.41 -5.82 -2.82
CA ALA A 189 -0.77 -6.78 -1.78
C ALA A 189 -0.29 -6.42 -0.36
N ARG A 190 0.49 -5.33 -0.20
CA ARG A 190 0.85 -4.73 1.09
C ARG A 190 -0.02 -3.52 1.44
N GLY A 191 -0.89 -3.08 0.53
CA GLY A 191 -1.65 -1.84 0.64
C GLY A 191 -0.84 -0.59 0.31
N LEU A 192 0.35 -0.72 -0.32
CA LEU A 192 1.11 0.43 -0.80
C LEU A 192 0.55 0.87 -2.15
N ASN A 193 0.40 2.19 -2.37
CA ASN A 193 -0.04 2.70 -3.66
C ASN A 193 0.94 2.31 -4.78
N VAL A 194 0.40 1.89 -5.92
CA VAL A 194 1.15 1.50 -7.12
C VAL A 194 1.04 2.59 -8.19
N ALA A 195 -0.17 3.12 -8.35
CA ALA A 195 -0.44 4.25 -9.22
C ALA A 195 -1.65 5.02 -8.72
N ALA A 196 -1.66 6.34 -8.94
CA ALA A 196 -2.76 7.22 -8.60
C ALA A 196 -2.93 8.35 -9.63
N SER A 197 -4.15 8.80 -9.87
CA SER A 197 -4.47 9.93 -10.76
C SER A 197 -3.91 11.26 -10.23
N ILE A 198 -3.93 11.40 -8.89
CA ILE A 198 -3.39 12.48 -8.06
C ILE A 198 -2.72 11.85 -6.83
N ALA A 199 -1.82 12.56 -6.14
CA ALA A 199 -1.18 12.04 -4.94
C ALA A 199 -2.19 11.96 -3.77
N THR A 200 -2.24 10.81 -3.10
CA THR A 200 -2.94 10.62 -1.81
C THR A 200 -2.17 11.26 -0.66
N SER A 201 -2.84 11.50 0.48
CA SER A 201 -2.24 12.03 1.72
C SER A 201 -1.07 11.22 2.26
N ASP A 202 -1.14 9.91 2.04
CA ASP A 202 -0.32 8.84 2.58
C ASP A 202 -0.08 7.76 1.50
N TYR A 203 0.99 7.01 1.64
CA TYR A 203 1.42 6.00 0.67
C TYR A 203 0.86 4.61 0.99
N TRP A 204 0.78 4.32 2.28
CA TRP A 204 0.19 3.09 2.78
C TRP A 204 -1.31 3.29 3.03
N GLN A 205 -2.09 2.32 2.57
CA GLN A 205 -3.54 2.23 2.70
C GLN A 205 -3.95 0.85 3.24
N GLY A 206 -3.00 0.05 3.76
CA GLY A 206 -3.25 -1.34 4.16
C GLY A 206 -4.02 -1.48 5.49
N ASP A 207 -3.98 -0.44 6.31
CA ASP A 207 -4.79 -0.29 7.53
C ASP A 207 -6.21 0.23 7.27
N GLU A 208 -6.47 0.75 6.07
CA GLU A 208 -7.76 1.31 5.68
C GLU A 208 -8.84 0.27 5.34
N ALA A 209 -10.09 0.63 5.63
CA ALA A 209 -11.25 -0.22 5.33
C ALA A 209 -11.36 -0.54 3.83
N LYS A 210 -11.00 0.42 2.97
CA LYS A 210 -10.99 0.30 1.50
C LYS A 210 -10.14 -0.88 1.01
N PHE A 211 -9.06 -1.21 1.71
CA PHE A 211 -8.16 -2.34 1.43
C PHE A 211 -8.58 -3.60 2.18
N GLN A 212 -8.81 -3.49 3.50
CA GLN A 212 -9.14 -4.64 4.36
C GLN A 212 -10.47 -5.30 4.02
N GLN A 213 -11.43 -4.56 3.46
CA GLN A 213 -12.74 -5.09 3.08
C GLN A 213 -12.83 -5.48 1.59
N THR A 214 -11.74 -5.34 0.83
CA THR A 214 -11.66 -5.74 -0.59
C THR A 214 -10.63 -6.86 -0.80
N PHE A 215 -9.36 -6.51 -1.02
CA PHE A 215 -8.29 -7.44 -1.34
C PHE A 215 -8.15 -8.58 -0.31
N MET A 216 -8.25 -8.24 0.98
CA MET A 216 -8.15 -9.21 2.07
C MET A 216 -9.40 -10.10 2.24
N VAL A 217 -10.51 -9.78 1.56
CA VAL A 217 -11.77 -10.56 1.60
C VAL A 217 -11.89 -11.50 0.41
N GLY A 218 -11.51 -11.06 -0.79
CA GLY A 218 -11.38 -11.93 -1.97
C GLY A 218 -11.72 -11.29 -3.32
N THR A 219 -11.70 -12.10 -4.37
CA THR A 219 -11.70 -11.70 -5.79
C THR A 219 -12.97 -11.01 -6.30
N LYS A 220 -14.04 -10.97 -5.50
CA LYS A 220 -15.30 -10.30 -5.83
C LYS A 220 -15.72 -9.26 -4.79
N ALA A 221 -14.84 -8.93 -3.86
CA ALA A 221 -15.16 -8.02 -2.78
C ALA A 221 -15.19 -6.58 -3.29
N VAL A 222 -16.22 -5.86 -2.86
CA VAL A 222 -16.46 -4.44 -3.12
C VAL A 222 -16.78 -3.77 -1.79
N HIS A 223 -16.19 -2.61 -1.57
CA HIS A 223 -16.42 -1.75 -0.42
C HIS A 223 -16.98 -0.41 -0.89
N PHE A 224 -17.96 0.10 -0.15
CA PHE A 224 -18.54 1.42 -0.35
C PHE A 224 -18.31 2.23 0.93
N SER A 225 -17.64 3.38 0.85
CA SER A 225 -17.43 4.24 2.01
C SER A 225 -18.72 4.98 2.40
N ALA A 226 -18.70 5.61 3.58
CA ALA A 226 -19.63 6.69 3.86
C ALA A 226 -19.37 7.88 2.92
N VAL A 227 -20.35 8.77 2.79
CA VAL A 227 -20.14 10.09 2.18
C VAL A 227 -19.32 10.96 3.13
N GLU A 228 -18.25 11.54 2.62
CA GLU A 228 -17.39 12.48 3.35
C GLU A 228 -17.37 13.84 2.64
N ILE A 229 -17.21 14.92 3.41
CA ILE A 229 -17.02 16.27 2.86
C ILE A 229 -15.52 16.56 2.92
N ASP A 230 -14.91 16.73 1.74
CA ASP A 230 -13.56 17.26 1.66
C ASP A 230 -13.55 18.69 2.22
N GLU A 231 -12.86 18.89 3.33
CA GLU A 231 -12.82 20.19 3.99
C GLU A 231 -12.12 21.29 3.17
N SER A 232 -11.31 20.92 2.18
CA SER A 232 -10.54 21.85 1.34
C SER A 232 -11.36 22.38 0.16
N THR A 233 -12.10 21.52 -0.53
CA THR A 233 -12.96 21.88 -1.68
C THR A 233 -14.41 22.17 -1.28
N LYS A 234 -14.83 21.72 -0.08
CA LYS A 234 -16.23 21.65 0.38
C LYS A 234 -17.14 20.78 -0.51
N GLN A 235 -16.55 19.91 -1.34
CA GLN A 235 -17.30 18.93 -2.11
C GLN A 235 -17.56 17.68 -1.27
N ALA A 236 -18.76 17.11 -1.42
CA ALA A 236 -19.06 15.80 -0.85
C ALA A 236 -18.67 14.72 -1.87
N GLN A 237 -17.97 13.69 -1.41
CA GLN A 237 -17.62 12.52 -2.22
C GLN A 237 -17.83 11.23 -1.44
N ALA A 238 -17.96 10.12 -2.15
CA ALA A 238 -17.88 8.78 -1.59
C ALA A 238 -16.89 7.95 -2.40
N GLN A 239 -16.23 6.98 -1.76
CA GLN A 239 -15.28 6.10 -2.40
C GLN A 239 -15.91 4.71 -2.59
N VAL A 240 -15.82 4.20 -3.82
CA VAL A 240 -16.00 2.77 -4.10
C VAL A 240 -14.63 2.11 -4.22
N SER A 241 -14.49 0.90 -3.71
CA SER A 241 -13.25 0.13 -3.81
C SER A 241 -13.54 -1.33 -4.15
N MET A 242 -12.63 -1.98 -4.85
CA MET A 242 -12.78 -3.37 -5.29
C MET A 242 -11.44 -4.10 -5.36
N THR A 243 -11.48 -5.42 -5.29
CA THR A 243 -10.31 -6.27 -5.57
C THR A 243 -9.96 -6.26 -7.05
N ILE A 244 -8.69 -6.00 -7.39
CA ILE A 244 -8.15 -6.23 -8.75
C ILE A 244 -7.73 -7.70 -8.87
N VAL A 245 -8.07 -8.31 -10.01
CA VAL A 245 -7.89 -9.75 -10.26
C VAL A 245 -7.14 -9.98 -11.57
N ASN A 246 -6.10 -10.81 -11.53
CA ASN A 246 -5.52 -11.36 -12.75
C ASN A 246 -6.44 -12.47 -13.29
N GLU A 247 -7.23 -12.17 -14.32
CA GLU A 247 -8.18 -13.13 -14.93
C GLU A 247 -7.52 -14.41 -15.44
N GLY A 248 -6.26 -14.36 -15.88
CA GLY A 248 -5.51 -15.52 -16.36
C GLY A 248 -5.14 -16.53 -15.26
N THR A 249 -5.12 -16.10 -14.00
CA THR A 249 -4.85 -16.97 -12.84
C THR A 249 -6.04 -17.11 -11.89
N GLY A 250 -7.02 -16.20 -11.96
CA GLY A 250 -8.11 -16.07 -11.01
C GLY A 250 -7.71 -15.49 -9.65
N ASN A 251 -6.46 -15.03 -9.47
CA ASN A 251 -5.96 -14.53 -8.19
C ASN A 251 -6.22 -13.04 -8.02
N ALA A 252 -6.55 -12.64 -6.79
CA ALA A 252 -6.48 -11.25 -6.36
C ALA A 252 -5.01 -10.79 -6.37
N VAL A 253 -4.73 -9.60 -6.92
CA VAL A 253 -3.37 -9.04 -6.97
C VAL A 253 -3.23 -7.74 -6.16
N GLY A 254 -4.32 -7.02 -5.95
CA GLY A 254 -4.35 -5.76 -5.20
C GLY A 254 -5.77 -5.21 -5.09
N ALA A 255 -5.90 -3.91 -4.85
CA ALA A 255 -7.19 -3.21 -4.78
C ALA A 255 -7.20 -1.94 -5.65
N LEU A 256 -8.38 -1.56 -6.13
CA LEU A 256 -8.70 -0.27 -6.75
C LEU A 256 -9.57 0.53 -5.78
N THR A 257 -9.33 1.83 -5.66
CA THR A 257 -10.23 2.80 -5.05
C THR A 257 -10.52 3.92 -6.05
N VAL A 258 -11.78 4.35 -6.12
CA VAL A 258 -12.26 5.45 -6.96
C VAL A 258 -13.13 6.37 -6.10
N GLY A 259 -12.77 7.66 -6.03
CA GLY A 259 -13.61 8.71 -5.46
C GLY A 259 -14.63 9.20 -6.48
N ILE A 260 -15.89 9.26 -6.05
CA ILE A 260 -17.04 9.67 -6.86
C ILE A 260 -17.65 10.91 -6.20
N SER A 261 -17.85 11.96 -6.99
CA SER A 261 -18.57 13.17 -6.56
C SER A 261 -20.01 12.82 -6.20
N LEU A 262 -20.52 13.33 -5.06
CA LEU A 262 -21.92 13.12 -4.68
C LEU A 262 -22.90 13.69 -5.72
N ASP A 263 -22.52 14.76 -6.44
CA ASP A 263 -23.31 15.34 -7.53
C ASP A 263 -23.49 14.38 -8.73
N ALA A 264 -22.65 13.34 -8.85
CA ALA A 264 -22.78 12.28 -9.86
C ALA A 264 -23.55 11.05 -9.38
N LEU A 265 -23.99 11.04 -8.11
CA LEU A 265 -24.79 9.98 -7.48
C LEU A 265 -26.26 10.40 -7.26
N MET A 266 -26.66 11.60 -7.71
CA MET A 266 -27.99 12.21 -7.55
C MET A 266 -28.71 12.41 -8.89
#